data_AF-A0A2E7DB25-F1
#
_entry.id   AF-A0A2E7DB25-F1
#
_cell.length_a   1.000
_cell.length_b   1.000
_cell.length_c   1.000
_cell.angle_alpha   90.00
_cell.angle_beta   90.00
_cell.angle_gamma   90.00
#
_symmetry.space_group_name_H-M   'P 1'
#
loop_
_entity.id
_entity.type
_entity.pdbx_description
1 polymer ?
#
loop_
_entity_poly.entity_id
_entity_poly.type
_entity_poly.pdbx_seq_one_letter_code
_entity_poly.pdbx_strand_id
1 'polypeptide(L)'
;MASENVQRYFTVEEANQRLPLVRAIVGDIVELFEYVYNREQSLREISELPGSSSRDEETIYSEELRLAAEELEDDKKRLKGYFDELEDLGIELKDPRIGLIDFRSMMDGREVYLCWKLGEDEVTHWHELDAGFQGRQSLLEQPVGESF
;
A
#
# COMPACT_ATOMS: atom_id res chain seq x y z
N MET A 1 8.72 -11.62 -19.51
CA MET A 1 7.44 -12.33 -19.63
C MET A 1 6.48 -11.55 -18.77
N ALA A 2 5.46 -10.92 -19.36
CA ALA A 2 4.47 -10.19 -18.58
C ALA A 2 3.73 -11.23 -17.74
N SER A 3 3.82 -11.14 -16.42
CA SER A 3 2.92 -11.89 -15.55
C SER A 3 1.51 -11.45 -15.91
N GLU A 4 0.75 -12.31 -16.56
CA GLU A 4 -0.71 -12.17 -16.62
C GLU A 4 -1.18 -12.27 -15.18
N ASN A 5 -1.31 -11.12 -14.51
CA ASN A 5 -1.91 -11.00 -13.19
C ASN A 5 -3.35 -11.51 -13.34
N VAL A 6 -3.56 -12.79 -13.03
CA VAL A 6 -4.89 -13.41 -13.07
C VAL A 6 -5.72 -12.67 -12.05
N GLN A 7 -6.55 -11.74 -12.52
CA GLN A 7 -7.45 -10.96 -11.67
C GLN A 7 -8.28 -11.93 -10.84
N ARG A 8 -8.00 -11.93 -9.54
CA ARG A 8 -8.63 -12.81 -8.58
C ARG A 8 -9.79 -12.07 -7.94
N TYR A 9 -10.96 -12.67 -8.00
CA TYR A 9 -12.13 -12.19 -7.26
C TYR A 9 -12.20 -12.92 -5.93
N PHE A 10 -12.54 -12.17 -4.88
CA PHE A 10 -12.67 -12.64 -3.52
C PHE A 10 -14.13 -12.55 -3.08
N THR A 11 -14.61 -13.56 -2.38
CA THR A 11 -15.77 -13.39 -1.49
C THR A 11 -15.37 -12.60 -0.24
N VAL A 12 -16.35 -12.07 0.49
CA VAL A 12 -16.12 -11.40 1.79
C VAL A 12 -15.44 -12.36 2.78
N GLU A 13 -15.85 -13.63 2.77
CA GLU A 13 -15.25 -14.64 3.65
C GLU A 13 -13.78 -14.91 3.29
N GLU A 14 -13.46 -15.09 2.00
CA GLU A 14 -12.08 -15.27 1.55
C GLU A 14 -11.21 -14.06 1.85
N ALA A 15 -11.72 -12.84 1.65
CA ALA A 15 -11.00 -11.61 2.00
C ALA A 15 -10.67 -11.58 3.50
N ASN A 16 -11.65 -11.89 4.36
CA ASN A 16 -11.46 -11.97 5.81
C ASN A 16 -10.46 -13.06 6.23
N GLN A 17 -10.44 -14.22 5.57
CA GLN A 17 -9.47 -15.28 5.83
C GLN A 17 -8.02 -14.88 5.51
N ARG A 18 -7.83 -13.92 4.59
CA ARG A 18 -6.50 -13.39 4.23
C ARG A 18 -6.00 -12.32 5.19
N LEU A 19 -6.89 -11.67 5.95
CA LEU A 19 -6.54 -10.54 6.81
C LEU A 19 -5.39 -10.80 7.79
N PRO A 20 -5.18 -11.99 8.38
CA PRO A 20 -4.02 -12.21 9.26
C PRO A 20 -2.67 -11.95 8.57
N LEU A 21 -2.50 -12.42 7.32
CA LEU A 21 -1.29 -12.18 6.54
C LEU A 21 -1.25 -10.74 6.01
N VAL A 22 -2.37 -10.27 5.44
CA VAL A 22 -2.47 -8.93 4.85
C VAL A 22 -2.20 -7.85 5.89
N ARG A 23 -2.69 -8.02 7.12
CA ARG A 23 -2.46 -7.07 8.22
C ARG A 23 -0.98 -6.95 8.56
N ALA A 24 -0.22 -8.05 8.51
CA ALA A 24 1.23 -7.99 8.73
C ALA A 24 1.92 -7.19 7.63
N ILE A 25 1.67 -7.54 6.36
CA ILE A 25 2.27 -6.87 5.19
C ILE A 25 1.92 -5.38 5.16
N VAL A 26 0.63 -5.04 5.35
CA VAL A 26 0.16 -3.65 5.33
C VAL A 26 0.68 -2.87 6.53
N GLY A 27 0.85 -3.51 7.68
CA GLY A 27 1.52 -2.91 8.84
C GLY A 27 2.96 -2.51 8.52
N ASP A 28 3.74 -3.44 7.96
CA ASP A 28 5.11 -3.18 7.55
C ASP A 28 5.20 -2.07 6.48
N ILE A 29 4.25 -2.04 5.55
CA ILE A 29 4.13 -0.95 4.55
C ILE A 29 3.93 0.39 5.24
N VAL A 30 2.94 0.51 6.14
CA VAL A 30 2.60 1.79 6.78
C VAL A 30 3.78 2.33 7.59
N GLU A 31 4.45 1.46 8.35
CA GLU A 31 5.62 1.84 9.14
C GLU A 31 6.80 2.27 8.25
N LEU A 32 7.11 1.50 7.20
CA LEU A 32 8.26 1.76 6.34
C LEU A 32 8.01 2.95 5.39
N PHE A 33 6.79 3.12 4.90
CA PHE A 33 6.43 4.17 3.95
C PHE A 33 6.68 5.56 4.52
N GLU A 34 6.23 5.83 5.75
CA GLU A 34 6.45 7.12 6.41
C GLU A 34 7.95 7.40 6.61
N TYR A 35 8.73 6.38 6.99
CA TYR A 35 10.18 6.51 7.13
C TYR A 35 10.88 6.86 5.80
N VAL A 36 10.58 6.09 4.74
CA VAL A 36 11.12 6.30 3.39
C VAL A 36 10.74 7.67 2.87
N TYR A 37 9.46 8.07 3.02
CA TYR A 37 8.96 9.36 2.55
C TYR A 37 9.70 10.52 3.22
N ASN A 38 9.80 10.52 4.55
CA ASN A 38 10.46 11.59 5.30
C ASN A 38 11.96 11.68 4.96
N ARG A 39 12.66 10.53 4.91
CA ARG A 39 14.09 10.49 4.61
C ARG A 39 14.39 10.94 3.18
N GLU A 40 13.53 10.61 2.22
CA GLU A 40 13.64 11.09 0.85
C GLU A 40 13.46 12.61 0.75
N GLN A 41 12.50 13.20 1.49
CA GLN A 41 12.35 14.66 1.53
C GLN A 41 13.59 15.34 2.12
N SER A 42 14.11 14.86 3.25
CA SER A 42 15.30 15.44 3.87
C SER A 42 16.53 15.38 2.97
N LEU A 43 16.76 14.26 2.27
CA LEU A 43 17.88 14.15 1.33
C LEU A 43 17.71 15.07 0.11
N ARG A 44 16.48 15.23 -0.40
CA ARG A 44 16.19 16.19 -1.46
C ARG A 44 16.50 17.62 -1.03
N GLU A 45 16.00 18.02 0.14
CA GLU A 45 16.25 19.36 0.69
C GLU A 45 17.75 19.65 0.81
N ILE A 46 18.54 18.71 1.34
CA ILE A 46 19.99 18.86 1.47
C ILE A 46 20.67 18.98 0.10
N SER A 47 20.24 18.17 -0.88
CA SER A 47 20.79 18.20 -2.23
C SER A 47 20.49 19.52 -2.96
N GLU A 48 19.37 20.19 -2.66
CA GLU A 48 18.94 21.42 -3.30
C GLU A 48 19.51 22.69 -2.65
N LEU A 49 20.21 22.59 -1.51
CA LEU A 49 20.82 23.73 -0.84
C LEU A 49 21.94 24.38 -1.70
N PRO A 50 21.91 25.71 -1.92
CA PRO A 50 22.93 26.41 -2.68
C PRO A 50 24.27 26.37 -1.95
N GLY A 51 25.29 25.75 -2.56
CA GLY A 51 26.62 25.56 -2.00
C GLY A 51 27.02 24.11 -1.73
N SER A 52 26.08 23.16 -1.83
CA SER A 52 26.34 21.71 -1.70
C SER A 52 27.31 21.15 -2.76
N SER A 53 27.56 21.92 -3.84
CA SER A 53 28.48 21.58 -4.93
C SER A 53 29.85 22.28 -4.84
N SER A 54 30.09 23.09 -3.80
CA SER A 54 31.32 23.90 -3.65
C SER A 54 32.45 23.13 -2.96
N ARG A 55 32.98 22.15 -3.68
CA ARG A 55 34.38 21.67 -3.82
C ARG A 55 35.48 21.78 -2.72
N ASP A 56 35.21 22.06 -1.45
CA ASP A 56 36.29 22.12 -0.42
C ASP A 56 35.96 21.54 0.98
N GLU A 57 34.78 20.96 1.23
CA GLU A 57 34.43 20.25 2.50
C GLU A 57 34.31 18.72 2.32
N GLU A 58 35.28 18.14 1.61
CA GLU A 58 35.30 16.76 1.15
C GLU A 58 35.79 15.81 2.26
N THR A 59 34.88 15.01 2.85
CA THR A 59 35.01 13.54 2.99
C THR A 59 33.89 12.94 3.84
N ILE A 60 33.60 13.44 5.05
CA ILE A 60 32.64 12.80 5.95
C ILE A 60 31.18 13.13 5.58
N TYR A 61 30.84 14.40 5.34
CA TYR A 61 29.45 14.79 5.04
C TYR A 61 28.95 14.17 3.73
N SER A 62 29.84 14.05 2.72
CA SER A 62 29.55 13.37 1.46
C SER A 62 29.40 11.86 1.62
N GLU A 63 30.17 11.23 2.51
CA GLU A 63 30.09 9.79 2.75
C GLU A 63 28.85 9.41 3.56
N GLU A 64 28.53 10.17 4.61
CA GLU A 64 27.30 10.00 5.39
C GLU A 64 26.05 10.18 4.52
N LEU A 65 26.03 11.20 3.65
CA LEU A 65 24.93 11.39 2.69
C LEU A 65 24.82 10.24 1.68
N ARG A 66 25.96 9.71 1.21
CA ARG A 66 25.97 8.56 0.31
C ARG A 66 25.42 7.31 1.00
N LEU A 67 25.89 7.00 2.20
CA LEU A 67 25.40 5.86 2.99
C LEU A 67 23.90 6.01 3.30
N ALA A 68 23.45 7.22 3.63
CA ALA A 68 22.03 7.50 3.84
C ALA A 68 21.18 7.32 2.58
N ALA A 69 21.71 7.65 1.41
CA ALA A 69 21.06 7.42 0.13
C ALA A 69 21.01 5.93 -0.24
N GLU A 70 22.08 5.18 0.01
CA GLU A 70 22.14 3.71 -0.18
C GLU A 70 21.11 3.01 0.72
N GLU A 71 21.05 3.35 2.01
CA GLU A 71 20.06 2.81 2.95
C GLU A 71 18.62 3.11 2.50
N LEU A 72 18.36 4.35 2.06
CA LEU A 72 17.05 4.73 1.52
C LEU A 72 16.69 3.91 0.27
N GLU A 73 17.65 3.62 -0.60
CA GLU A 73 17.42 2.80 -1.78
C GLU A 73 17.03 1.36 -1.39
N ASP A 74 17.69 0.80 -0.39
CA ASP A 74 17.37 -0.54 0.11
C ASP A 74 16.00 -0.60 0.79
N ASP A 75 15.62 0.41 1.57
CA ASP A 75 14.29 0.50 2.14
C ASP A 75 13.20 0.67 1.07
N LYS A 76 13.47 1.44 0.00
CA LYS A 76 12.58 1.52 -1.17
C LYS A 76 12.40 0.17 -1.86
N LYS A 77 13.46 -0.64 -1.97
CA LYS A 77 13.38 -2.00 -2.52
C LYS A 77 12.52 -2.90 -1.64
N ARG A 78 12.67 -2.81 -0.32
CA ARG A 78 11.85 -3.58 0.64
C ARG A 78 10.38 -3.19 0.55
N LEU A 79 10.09 -1.89 0.52
CA LEU A 79 8.74 -1.36 0.36
C LEU A 79 8.10 -1.83 -0.95
N LYS A 80 8.86 -1.80 -2.07
CA LYS A 80 8.41 -2.37 -3.35
C LYS A 80 8.12 -3.86 -3.22
N GLY A 81 8.95 -4.61 -2.50
CA GLY A 81 8.72 -6.04 -2.24
C GLY A 81 7.37 -6.31 -1.57
N TYR A 82 6.98 -5.50 -0.58
CA TYR A 82 5.66 -5.63 0.04
C TYR A 82 4.51 -5.27 -0.91
N PHE A 83 4.70 -4.29 -1.80
CA PHE A 83 3.71 -3.96 -2.82
C PHE A 83 3.53 -5.10 -3.82
N ASP A 84 4.64 -5.68 -4.27
CA ASP A 84 4.64 -6.84 -5.17
C ASP A 84 3.95 -8.05 -4.48
N GLU A 85 4.19 -8.27 -3.19
CA GLU A 85 3.55 -9.35 -2.42
C GLU A 85 2.03 -9.17 -2.32
N LEU A 86 1.53 -7.94 -2.09
CA LEU A 86 0.10 -7.65 -2.13
C LEU A 86 -0.49 -7.89 -3.52
N GLU A 87 0.20 -7.44 -4.58
CA GLU A 87 -0.22 -7.64 -5.96
C GLU A 87 -0.30 -9.13 -6.32
N ASP A 88 0.71 -9.92 -5.94
CA ASP A 88 0.74 -11.38 -6.11
C ASP A 88 -0.39 -12.09 -5.36
N LEU A 89 -0.84 -11.52 -4.23
CA LEU A 89 -2.01 -11.98 -3.50
C LEU A 89 -3.34 -11.57 -4.16
N GLY A 90 -3.33 -10.73 -5.19
CA GLY A 90 -4.52 -10.18 -5.87
C GLY A 90 -5.15 -8.99 -5.13
N ILE A 91 -4.37 -8.27 -4.33
CA ILE A 91 -4.82 -7.19 -3.45
C ILE A 91 -4.29 -5.85 -3.96
N GLU A 92 -5.16 -4.86 -4.08
CA GLU A 92 -4.78 -3.53 -4.56
C GLU A 92 -4.52 -2.59 -3.38
N LEU A 93 -3.28 -2.11 -3.25
CA LEU A 93 -2.96 -1.06 -2.29
C LEU A 93 -3.46 0.30 -2.80
N LYS A 94 -4.29 0.98 -2.00
CA LYS A 94 -4.91 2.27 -2.36
C LYS A 94 -4.25 3.45 -1.68
N ASP A 95 -3.93 3.29 -0.40
CA ASP A 95 -3.22 4.32 0.36
C ASP A 95 -2.22 3.66 1.34
N PRO A 96 -0.91 3.74 1.06
CA PRO A 96 0.12 3.16 1.92
C PRO A 96 0.27 3.86 3.26
N ARG A 97 -0.17 5.11 3.42
CA ARG A 97 -0.02 5.88 4.67
C ARG A 97 -0.99 5.41 5.74
N ILE A 98 -2.20 5.07 5.33
CA ILE A 98 -3.26 4.62 6.25
C ILE A 98 -3.53 3.12 6.16
N GLY A 99 -2.79 2.39 5.31
CA GLY A 99 -2.95 0.96 5.11
C GLY A 99 -4.30 0.61 4.49
N LEU A 100 -4.73 1.37 3.48
CA LEU A 100 -5.98 1.12 2.76
C LEU A 100 -5.72 0.19 1.58
N ILE A 101 -6.45 -0.92 1.53
CA ILE A 101 -6.40 -1.89 0.44
C ILE A 101 -7.79 -2.25 -0.04
N ASP A 102 -7.87 -2.70 -1.29
CA ASP A 102 -9.07 -3.21 -1.91
C ASP A 102 -8.86 -4.65 -2.40
N PHE A 103 -9.87 -5.48 -2.19
CA PHE A 103 -10.01 -6.80 -2.82
C PHE A 103 -11.02 -6.68 -3.96
N ARG A 104 -10.67 -7.13 -5.17
CA ARG A 104 -11.66 -7.28 -6.24
C ARG A 104 -12.66 -8.36 -5.85
N SER A 105 -13.94 -8.12 -6.11
CA SER A 105 -15.03 -9.04 -5.79
C SER A 105 -16.14 -8.94 -6.82
N MET A 106 -17.05 -9.91 -6.78
CA MET A 106 -18.24 -9.97 -7.62
C MET A 106 -19.46 -9.99 -6.69
N MET A 107 -20.36 -9.02 -6.85
CA MET A 107 -21.58 -8.89 -6.04
C MET A 107 -22.77 -8.67 -6.97
N ASP A 108 -23.77 -9.56 -6.93
CA ASP A 108 -24.92 -9.57 -7.84
C ASP A 108 -24.55 -9.49 -9.34
N GLY A 109 -23.47 -10.17 -9.73
CA GLY A 109 -22.97 -10.16 -11.11
C GLY A 109 -22.30 -8.85 -11.54
N ARG A 110 -21.99 -7.95 -10.60
CA ARG A 110 -21.24 -6.72 -10.81
C ARG A 110 -19.88 -6.79 -10.13
N GLU A 111 -18.85 -6.29 -10.80
CA GLU A 111 -17.55 -6.11 -10.18
C GLU A 111 -17.62 -5.00 -9.12
N VAL A 112 -17.06 -5.28 -7.96
CA VAL A 112 -16.95 -4.33 -6.85
C VAL A 112 -15.59 -4.48 -6.17
N TYR A 113 -15.21 -3.50 -5.38
CA TYR A 113 -14.08 -3.59 -4.46
C TYR A 113 -14.59 -3.76 -3.04
N LEU A 114 -14.07 -4.76 -2.32
CA LEU A 114 -14.21 -4.85 -0.88
C LEU A 114 -13.05 -4.10 -0.24
N CYS A 115 -13.35 -3.13 0.61
CA CYS A 115 -12.39 -2.18 1.11
C CYS A 115 -12.06 -2.49 2.57
N TRP A 116 -10.78 -2.57 2.89
CA TRP A 116 -10.28 -2.78 4.24
C TRP A 116 -9.16 -1.79 4.57
N LYS A 117 -9.19 -1.30 5.81
CA LYS A 117 -8.19 -0.39 6.33
C LYS A 117 -7.48 -1.01 7.54
N LEU A 118 -6.17 -0.82 7.62
CA LEU A 118 -5.38 -1.20 8.79
C LEU A 118 -6.02 -0.66 10.08
N GLY A 119 -6.30 -1.57 11.01
CA GLY A 119 -7.02 -1.30 12.26
C GLY A 119 -8.47 -1.78 12.28
N GLU A 120 -9.08 -2.06 11.13
CA GLU A 120 -10.37 -2.75 11.05
C GLU A 120 -10.18 -4.26 11.33
N ASP A 121 -11.10 -4.88 12.08
CA ASP A 121 -11.04 -6.32 12.39
C ASP A 121 -11.37 -7.19 11.16
N GLU A 122 -12.36 -6.77 10.39
CA GLU A 122 -12.91 -7.49 9.24
C GLU A 122 -13.24 -6.53 8.09
N VAL A 123 -13.42 -7.08 6.89
CA VAL A 123 -13.88 -6.34 5.71
C VAL A 123 -15.36 -6.03 5.86
N THR A 124 -15.69 -4.75 6.03
CA THR A 124 -17.06 -4.29 6.33
C THR A 124 -17.65 -3.37 5.26
N HIS A 125 -16.84 -2.92 4.31
CA HIS A 125 -17.25 -1.95 3.31
C HIS A 125 -16.93 -2.45 1.90
N TRP A 126 -17.71 -1.98 0.94
CA TRP A 126 -17.43 -2.16 -0.47
C TRP A 126 -17.74 -0.88 -1.26
N HIS A 127 -17.26 -0.79 -2.50
CA HIS A 127 -17.63 0.27 -3.44
C HIS A 127 -17.58 -0.25 -4.88
N GLU A 128 -18.34 0.36 -5.79
CA GLU A 128 -18.24 0.06 -7.23
C GLU A 128 -16.91 0.58 -7.80
N LEU A 129 -16.48 0.00 -8.94
CA LEU A 129 -15.24 0.39 -9.63
C LEU A 129 -15.28 1.87 -10.08
N ASP A 130 -16.45 2.35 -10.50
CA ASP A 130 -16.66 3.71 -11.03
C ASP A 130 -17.12 4.73 -9.97
N ALA A 131 -17.43 4.32 -8.74
CA ALA A 131 -18.06 5.20 -7.74
C ALA A 131 -17.09 6.14 -6.99
N GLY A 132 -15.78 5.93 -7.09
CA GLY A 132 -14.80 6.68 -6.29
C GLY A 132 -14.99 6.54 -4.77
N PHE A 133 -14.15 7.24 -3.99
CA PHE A 133 -14.08 7.08 -2.53
C PHE A 133 -15.37 7.47 -1.77
N GLN A 134 -16.27 8.24 -2.38
CA GLN A 134 -17.55 8.65 -1.78
C GLN A 134 -18.65 7.57 -1.84
N GLY A 135 -18.39 6.44 -2.52
CA GLY A 135 -19.34 5.34 -2.67
C GLY A 135 -19.19 4.19 -1.68
N ARG A 136 -18.50 4.36 -0.53
CA ARG A 136 -18.37 3.29 0.47
C ARG A 136 -19.75 2.89 1.01
N GLN A 137 -20.17 1.67 0.71
CA GLN A 137 -21.40 1.07 1.21
C GLN A 137 -21.07 0.02 2.28
N SER A 138 -21.82 0.05 3.37
CA SER A 138 -21.69 -0.93 4.45
C SER A 138 -22.23 -2.29 4.00
N LEU A 139 -21.47 -3.36 4.25
CA LEU A 139 -21.93 -4.73 4.09
C LEU A 139 -23.02 -5.10 5.12
N LEU A 140 -23.07 -4.39 6.26
CA LEU A 140 -24.00 -4.67 7.36
C LEU A 140 -25.41 -4.10 7.13
N GLU A 141 -25.58 -3.16 6.20
CA GLU A 141 -26.86 -2.48 5.94
C GLU A 141 -27.64 -3.07 4.76
N GLN A 142 -27.12 -4.12 4.12
CA GLN A 142 -27.88 -4.88 3.12
C GLN A 142 -28.76 -5.92 3.83
N PRO A 143 -30.06 -6.02 3.50
CA PRO A 143 -30.95 -6.97 4.15
C PRO A 143 -30.44 -8.39 3.92
N VAL A 144 -30.19 -9.10 5.03
CA VAL A 144 -29.86 -10.53 5.08
C VAL A 144 -30.92 -11.31 4.32
N GLY A 145 -30.66 -11.64 3.07
CA GLY A 145 -31.70 -12.23 2.24
C GLY A 145 -31.35 -12.47 0.80
N GLU A 146 -30.12 -12.87 0.47
CA GLU A 146 -29.81 -13.75 -0.66
C GLU A 146 -28.35 -14.18 -0.55
N SER A 147 -28.09 -15.47 -0.71
CA SER A 147 -26.81 -16.11 -0.39
C SER A 147 -25.63 -15.51 -1.17
N PHE A 148 -24.55 -15.23 -0.44
CA PHE A 148 -23.20 -15.00 -0.94
C PHE A 148 -22.59 -16.27 -1.56
#